data_AF-A1WZ33-F1
#
_entry.id   AF-A1WZ33-F1
#
_cell.length_a   1.000
_cell.length_b   1.000
_cell.length_c   1.000
_cell.angle_alpha   90.00
_cell.angle_beta   90.00
_cell.angle_gamma   90.00
#
_symmetry.space_group_name_H-M   'P 1'
#
loop_
_entity.id
_entity.type
_entity.pdbx_description
1 polymer ?
#
loop_
_entity_poly.entity_id
_entity_poly.type
_entity_poly.pdbx_seq_one_letter_code
_entity_poly.pdbx_strand_id
1 'polypeptide(L)'
;MLRIRRSAPALILVLALALVAAGCERSGPSPTESEVRDLLFEDETEFYLGDVKVFELVDFELVSTHERDDGSYLIRVRKEVAITEEGVELLRDPGAFGERAFSSDTPLDSLEMVFTLWGFALRQAGQVEPGSTMEHKDELELVRTDQGEWRIW
;
A
#
# COMPACT_ATOMS: atom_id res chain seq x y z
N MET A 1 31.93 -60.12 29.87
CA MET A 1 31.17 -60.09 28.60
C MET A 1 29.98 -59.16 28.77
N LEU A 2 29.88 -58.12 27.93
CA LEU A 2 28.79 -57.14 27.87
C LEU A 2 27.42 -57.79 27.59
N ARG A 3 26.34 -57.13 28.03
CA ARG A 3 25.18 -56.76 27.18
C ARG A 3 24.25 -55.79 27.92
N ILE A 4 24.45 -54.49 27.69
CA ILE A 4 23.43 -53.45 27.93
C ILE A 4 22.43 -53.55 26.78
N ARG A 5 21.16 -53.83 27.06
CA ARG A 5 20.08 -53.78 26.07
C ARG A 5 19.69 -52.32 25.81
N ARG A 6 19.49 -52.01 24.53
CA ARG A 6 19.37 -50.68 23.94
C ARG A 6 17.98 -50.05 24.15
N SER A 7 18.00 -48.71 24.17
CA SER A 7 17.11 -47.79 23.44
C SER A 7 15.61 -47.79 23.72
N ALA A 8 15.15 -46.75 24.41
CA ALA A 8 13.91 -46.06 24.06
C ALA A 8 13.98 -44.56 24.44
N PRO A 9 14.52 -43.69 23.55
CA PRO A 9 14.14 -42.29 23.56
C PRO A 9 13.66 -41.83 22.16
N ALA A 10 12.88 -42.66 21.46
CA ALA A 10 12.39 -42.34 20.11
C ALA A 10 10.87 -42.08 20.04
N LEU A 11 10.12 -42.29 21.13
CA LEU A 11 8.65 -42.27 21.11
C LEU A 11 8.00 -40.93 21.48
N ILE A 12 8.79 -39.93 21.90
CA ILE A 12 8.30 -38.57 22.19
C ILE A 12 8.59 -37.58 21.05
N LEU A 13 9.36 -38.00 20.03
CA LEU A 13 9.80 -37.08 18.95
C LEU A 13 8.83 -36.98 17.75
N VAL A 14 7.62 -37.55 17.85
CA VAL A 14 6.66 -37.55 16.73
C VAL A 14 5.44 -36.65 17.01
N LEU A 15 5.19 -36.24 18.26
CA LEU A 15 3.99 -35.47 18.59
C LEU A 15 4.14 -33.95 18.40
N ALA A 16 5.36 -33.42 18.28
CA ALA A 16 5.59 -31.99 18.12
C ALA A 16 5.58 -31.51 16.65
N LEU A 17 5.63 -32.41 15.67
CA LEU A 17 5.65 -32.04 14.25
C LEU A 17 4.25 -32.00 13.60
N ALA A 18 3.18 -32.31 14.35
CA ALA A 18 1.80 -32.22 13.86
C ALA A 18 1.16 -30.85 14.11
N LEU A 19 1.74 -30.00 14.95
CA LEU A 19 1.23 -28.65 15.25
C LEU A 19 1.59 -27.60 14.19
N VAL A 20 2.49 -27.92 13.24
CA VAL A 20 2.83 -27.01 12.13
C VAL A 20 1.85 -27.18 10.94
N ALA A 21 1.08 -28.27 10.90
CA ALA A 21 0.18 -28.58 9.79
C ALA A 21 -1.32 -28.36 10.09
N ALA A 22 -1.68 -27.99 11.33
CA ALA A 22 -3.05 -27.74 11.75
C ALA A 22 -3.23 -26.24 12.02
N GLY A 23 -3.55 -25.49 10.96
CA GLY A 23 -3.85 -24.06 11.04
C GLY A 23 -3.80 -23.31 9.70
N CYS A 24 -3.42 -23.96 8.60
CA CYS A 24 -3.48 -23.36 7.26
C CYS A 24 -4.89 -23.47 6.65
N GLU A 25 -5.88 -22.85 7.29
CA GLU A 25 -6.99 -22.23 6.56
C GLU A 25 -6.64 -20.74 6.45
N ARG A 26 -5.54 -20.45 5.74
CA ARG A 26 -4.95 -19.10 5.66
C ARG A 26 -5.58 -18.21 4.59
N SER A 27 -6.39 -18.79 3.71
CA SER A 27 -7.15 -18.05 2.70
C SER A 27 -8.44 -17.53 3.34
N GLY A 28 -8.34 -16.41 4.06
CA GLY A 28 -9.53 -15.62 4.40
C GLY A 28 -10.22 -15.10 3.12
N PRO A 29 -11.44 -14.55 3.19
CA PRO A 29 -12.04 -13.91 2.02
C PRO A 29 -11.13 -12.83 1.44
N SER A 30 -11.15 -12.66 0.12
CA SER A 30 -10.48 -11.56 -0.57
C SER A 30 -10.91 -10.21 0.02
N PRO A 31 -10.02 -9.21 0.07
CA PRO A 31 -10.37 -7.88 0.54
C PRO A 31 -11.48 -7.28 -0.33
N THR A 32 -12.43 -6.61 0.32
CA THR A 32 -13.48 -5.84 -0.32
C THR A 32 -12.97 -4.46 -0.75
N GLU A 33 -13.63 -3.84 -1.72
CA GLU A 33 -13.28 -2.48 -2.16
C GLU A 33 -13.26 -1.47 -1.00
N SER A 34 -14.23 -1.55 -0.09
CA SER A 34 -14.27 -0.68 1.10
C SER A 34 -13.08 -0.90 2.01
N GLU A 35 -12.68 -2.14 2.28
CA GLU A 35 -11.50 -2.43 3.11
C GLU A 35 -10.22 -1.92 2.46
N VAL A 36 -10.05 -2.10 1.15
CA VAL A 36 -8.88 -1.57 0.43
C VAL A 36 -8.86 -0.04 0.46
N ARG A 37 -10.01 0.59 0.30
CA ARG A 37 -10.15 2.05 0.38
C ARG A 37 -9.78 2.56 1.77
N ASP A 38 -10.30 1.95 2.82
CA ASP A 38 -10.02 2.36 4.20
C ASP A 38 -8.52 2.23 4.54
N LEU A 39 -7.85 1.17 4.06
CA LEU A 39 -6.40 0.99 4.25
C LEU A 39 -5.55 2.04 3.53
N LEU A 40 -5.97 2.46 2.34
CA LEU A 40 -5.20 3.40 1.53
C LEU A 40 -5.38 4.85 1.95
N PHE A 41 -6.45 5.14 2.70
CA PHE A 41 -6.89 6.49 2.97
C PHE A 41 -7.32 6.65 4.43
N GLU A 42 -6.59 6.04 5.40
CA GLU A 42 -6.88 5.90 6.86
C GLU A 42 -7.53 7.14 7.54
N ASP A 43 -8.74 7.52 7.12
CA ASP A 43 -9.53 8.72 7.40
C ASP A 43 -9.30 10.01 6.57
N GLU A 44 -8.34 10.08 5.63
CA GLU A 44 -8.11 11.29 4.80
C GLU A 44 -7.94 10.99 3.30
N THR A 45 -8.88 11.46 2.48
CA THR A 45 -8.87 11.43 1.01
C THR A 45 -7.94 12.49 0.41
N GLU A 46 -6.82 12.74 1.08
CA GLU A 46 -6.01 13.94 0.91
C GLU A 46 -4.55 13.56 0.75
N PHE A 47 -3.88 14.20 -0.19
CA PHE A 47 -2.50 13.92 -0.50
C PHE A 47 -1.66 15.16 -0.25
N TYR A 48 -0.61 15.02 0.55
CA TYR A 48 0.17 16.15 1.04
C TYR A 48 1.59 16.17 0.48
N LEU A 49 2.14 17.38 0.29
CA LEU A 49 3.57 17.61 0.15
C LEU A 49 4.04 18.54 1.27
N GLY A 50 4.63 17.94 2.31
CA GLY A 50 4.84 18.64 3.58
C GLY A 50 3.51 18.96 4.25
N ASP A 51 3.25 20.24 4.52
CA ASP A 51 2.01 20.75 5.11
C ASP A 51 0.96 21.20 4.07
N VAL A 52 1.25 21.06 2.77
CA VAL A 52 0.36 21.51 1.70
C VAL A 52 -0.44 20.35 1.15
N LYS A 53 -1.77 20.47 1.17
CA LYS A 53 -2.66 19.55 0.48
C LYS A 53 -2.58 19.79 -1.03
N VAL A 54 -2.17 18.78 -1.78
CA VAL A 54 -1.92 18.87 -3.22
C VAL A 54 -3.00 18.19 -4.05
N PHE A 55 -3.54 17.06 -3.58
CA PHE A 55 -4.64 16.39 -4.26
C PHE A 55 -5.77 15.98 -3.33
N GLU A 56 -6.93 15.81 -3.94
CA GLU A 56 -8.13 15.21 -3.37
C GLU A 56 -8.51 13.97 -4.17
N LEU A 57 -8.86 12.89 -3.49
CA LEU A 57 -9.43 11.72 -4.15
C LEU A 57 -10.83 12.05 -4.70
N VAL A 58 -11.00 11.87 -6.01
CA VAL A 58 -12.28 12.04 -6.72
C VAL A 58 -12.98 10.70 -6.86
N ASP A 59 -12.26 9.70 -7.36
CA ASP A 59 -12.80 8.37 -7.62
C ASP A 59 -11.80 7.28 -7.22
N PHE A 60 -12.34 6.11 -6.88
CA PHE A 60 -11.58 4.94 -6.49
C PHE A 60 -12.28 3.68 -6.98
N GLU A 61 -11.51 2.78 -7.58
CA GLU A 61 -11.98 1.49 -8.05
C GLU A 61 -10.97 0.39 -7.73
N LEU A 62 -11.46 -0.71 -7.13
CA LEU A 62 -10.69 -1.94 -7.01
C LEU A 62 -10.78 -2.72 -8.33
N VAL A 63 -9.74 -2.61 -9.14
CA VAL A 63 -9.69 -3.18 -10.50
C VAL A 63 -9.57 -4.70 -10.49
N SER A 64 -8.69 -5.24 -9.63
CA SER A 64 -8.50 -6.69 -9.54
C SER A 64 -7.90 -7.12 -8.22
N THR A 65 -8.20 -8.35 -7.83
CA THR A 65 -7.67 -8.99 -6.63
C THR A 65 -7.16 -10.39 -7.00
N HIS A 66 -5.91 -10.69 -6.66
CA HIS A 66 -5.27 -11.98 -6.95
C HIS A 66 -4.57 -12.53 -5.71
N GLU A 67 -5.01 -13.70 -5.23
CA GLU A 67 -4.37 -14.39 -4.11
C GLU A 67 -3.08 -15.09 -4.57
N ARG A 68 -2.01 -14.96 -3.79
CA ARG A 68 -0.69 -15.58 -4.01
C ARG A 68 -0.52 -16.84 -3.16
N ASP A 69 0.48 -17.65 -3.50
CA ASP A 69 0.76 -18.93 -2.84
C ASP A 69 1.09 -18.81 -1.34
N ASP A 70 1.55 -17.64 -0.90
CA ASP A 70 1.85 -17.33 0.51
C ASP A 70 0.64 -16.80 1.30
N GLY A 71 -0.52 -16.65 0.64
CA GLY A 71 -1.76 -16.13 1.21
C GLY A 71 -1.86 -14.60 1.21
N SER A 72 -0.89 -13.88 0.63
CA SER A 72 -1.06 -12.44 0.38
C SER A 72 -1.93 -12.20 -0.86
N TYR A 73 -2.47 -10.99 -0.97
CA TYR A 73 -3.28 -10.55 -2.11
C TYR A 73 -2.56 -9.45 -2.86
N LEU A 74 -2.27 -9.70 -4.13
CA LEU A 74 -1.91 -8.66 -5.07
C LEU A 74 -3.18 -7.98 -5.55
N ILE A 75 -3.36 -6.71 -5.20
CA ILE A 75 -4.50 -5.91 -5.65
C ILE A 75 -4.05 -4.84 -6.64
N ARG A 76 -4.94 -4.50 -7.56
CA ARG A 76 -4.77 -3.35 -8.44
C ARG A 76 -5.89 -2.38 -8.21
N VAL A 77 -5.54 -1.13 -8.00
CA VAL A 77 -6.52 -0.05 -7.80
C VAL A 77 -6.34 1.02 -8.85
N ARG A 78 -7.44 1.68 -9.19
CA ARG A 78 -7.47 2.86 -10.03
C ARG A 78 -7.99 4.01 -9.17
N LYS A 79 -7.24 5.09 -9.13
CA LYS A 79 -7.55 6.31 -8.38
C LYS A 79 -7.68 7.45 -9.39
N GLU A 80 -8.73 8.23 -9.26
CA GLU A 80 -8.79 9.55 -9.89
C GLU A 80 -8.62 10.60 -8.79
N VAL A 81 -7.67 11.50 -8.98
CA VAL A 81 -7.40 12.58 -8.03
C VAL A 81 -7.51 13.93 -8.73
N ALA A 82 -8.06 14.92 -8.03
CA ALA A 82 -8.12 16.30 -8.46
C ALA A 82 -7.02 17.10 -7.78
N ILE A 83 -6.31 17.94 -8.54
CA ILE A 83 -5.36 18.88 -7.96
C ILE A 83 -6.11 20.00 -7.23
N THR A 84 -5.67 20.33 -6.02
CA THR A 84 -6.22 21.43 -5.22
C THR A 84 -5.77 22.79 -5.75
N GLU A 85 -6.33 23.86 -5.21
CA GLU A 85 -5.86 25.22 -5.50
C GLU A 85 -4.40 25.40 -5.04
N GLU A 86 -4.08 24.94 -3.83
CA GLU A 86 -2.75 25.01 -3.24
C GLU A 86 -1.74 24.16 -4.04
N GLY A 87 -2.15 23.00 -4.54
CA GLY A 87 -1.35 22.16 -5.43
C GLY A 87 -1.01 22.87 -6.74
N VAL A 88 -1.95 23.62 -7.32
CA VAL A 88 -1.71 24.42 -8.53
C VAL A 88 -0.75 25.57 -8.23
N GLU A 89 -0.92 26.28 -7.12
CA GLU A 89 -0.01 27.35 -6.70
C GLU A 89 1.42 26.82 -6.53
N LEU A 90 1.56 25.65 -5.90
CA LEU A 90 2.83 24.99 -5.71
C LEU A 90 3.50 24.62 -7.04
N LEU A 91 2.75 24.09 -8.01
CA LEU A 91 3.28 23.77 -9.34
C LEU A 91 3.70 25.01 -10.16
N ARG A 92 3.11 26.18 -9.88
CA ARG A 92 3.46 27.44 -10.53
C ARG A 92 4.76 28.05 -10.02
N ASP A 93 5.24 27.62 -8.86
CA ASP A 93 6.54 27.99 -8.30
C ASP A 93 7.47 26.75 -8.21
N PRO A 94 8.24 26.46 -9.28
CA PRO A 94 9.15 25.31 -9.29
C PRO A 94 10.21 25.34 -8.19
N GLY A 95 10.58 26.52 -7.69
CA GLY A 95 11.52 26.68 -6.59
C GLY A 95 10.91 26.18 -5.29
N ALA A 96 9.72 26.69 -4.95
CA ALA A 96 8.98 26.25 -3.78
C ALA A 96 8.60 24.75 -3.85
N PHE A 97 8.24 24.25 -5.04
CA PHE A 97 7.99 22.83 -5.26
C PHE A 97 9.23 21.99 -4.94
N GLY A 98 10.39 22.34 -5.48
CA GLY A 98 11.64 21.60 -5.25
C GLY A 98 12.06 21.61 -3.78
N GLU A 99 12.01 22.76 -3.12
CA GLU A 99 12.36 22.88 -1.69
C GLU A 99 11.49 21.99 -0.80
N ARG A 100 10.19 21.91 -1.08
CA ARG A 100 9.24 21.07 -0.33
C ARG A 100 9.37 19.59 -0.70
N ALA A 101 9.53 19.29 -1.98
CA ALA A 101 9.67 17.92 -2.47
C ALA A 101 10.89 17.19 -1.89
N PHE A 102 11.98 17.92 -1.65
CA PHE A 102 13.25 17.37 -1.19
C PHE A 102 13.63 17.83 0.22
N SER A 103 12.63 18.20 1.03
CA SER A 103 12.85 18.47 2.46
C SER A 103 13.20 17.17 3.20
N SER A 104 13.96 17.26 4.30
CA SER A 104 14.31 16.09 5.12
C SER A 104 13.11 15.39 5.75
N ASP A 105 11.97 16.09 5.81
CA ASP A 105 10.77 15.66 6.51
C ASP A 105 9.73 15.08 5.55
N THR A 106 9.99 15.11 4.23
CA THR A 106 9.14 14.49 3.21
C THR A 106 9.36 12.97 3.23
N PRO A 107 8.34 12.16 3.57
CA PRO A 107 8.46 10.70 3.58
C PRO A 107 8.91 10.16 2.22
N LEU A 108 9.69 9.08 2.23
CA LEU A 108 10.32 8.54 1.00
C LEU A 108 9.26 7.98 0.03
N ASP A 109 8.17 7.45 0.58
CA ASP A 109 6.93 7.07 -0.07
C ASP A 109 6.17 8.27 -0.70
N SER A 110 6.38 9.49 -0.18
CA SER A 110 5.84 10.71 -0.79
C SER A 110 6.63 11.16 -2.04
N LEU A 111 7.82 10.60 -2.32
CA LEU A 111 8.58 10.95 -3.53
C LEU A 111 7.93 10.43 -4.82
N GLU A 112 7.24 9.28 -4.77
CA GLU A 112 6.48 8.78 -5.92
C GLU A 112 5.40 9.77 -6.34
N MET A 113 4.73 10.37 -5.35
CA MET A 113 3.74 11.40 -5.55
C MET A 113 4.35 12.69 -6.13
N VAL A 114 5.54 13.09 -5.68
CA VAL A 114 6.31 14.21 -6.25
C VAL A 114 6.57 14.01 -7.75
N PHE A 115 7.04 12.81 -8.15
CA PHE A 115 7.30 12.54 -9.57
C PHE A 115 6.01 12.48 -10.39
N THR A 116 4.96 11.93 -9.81
CA THR A 116 3.62 11.87 -10.41
C THR A 116 3.06 13.28 -10.67
N LEU A 117 3.19 14.18 -9.69
CA LEU A 117 2.85 15.60 -9.79
C LEU A 117 3.62 16.32 -10.87
N TRP A 118 4.94 16.18 -10.85
CA TRP A 118 5.80 16.87 -11.81
C TRP A 118 5.52 16.37 -13.23
N GLY A 119 5.36 15.06 -13.42
CA GLY A 119 4.98 14.46 -14.70
C GLY A 119 3.63 14.97 -15.20
N PHE A 120 2.64 15.12 -14.32
CA PHE A 120 1.34 15.70 -14.66
C PHE A 120 1.47 17.17 -15.09
N ALA A 121 2.18 18.00 -14.32
CA ALA A 121 2.40 19.41 -14.61
C ALA A 121 3.09 19.63 -15.97
N LEU A 122 4.11 18.82 -16.27
CA LEU A 122 4.82 18.85 -17.55
C LEU A 122 3.90 18.49 -18.72
N ARG A 123 3.03 17.49 -18.56
CA ARG A 123 2.06 17.08 -19.60
C ARG A 123 1.04 18.18 -19.90
N GLN A 124 0.60 18.90 -18.87
CA GLN A 124 -0.39 19.97 -19.02
C GLN A 124 0.22 21.31 -19.46
N ALA A 125 1.55 21.42 -19.62
CA ALA A 125 2.24 22.59 -20.14
C ALA A 125 1.82 23.94 -19.49
N GLY A 126 1.58 23.93 -18.18
CA GLY A 126 1.13 25.12 -17.43
C GLY A 126 -0.37 25.42 -17.53
N GLN A 127 -1.16 24.57 -18.18
CA GLN A 127 -2.63 24.64 -18.23
C GLN A 127 -3.28 23.88 -17.05
N VAL A 128 -2.57 23.79 -15.92
CA VAL A 128 -3.11 23.16 -14.72
C VAL A 128 -4.01 24.17 -14.01
N GLU A 129 -5.29 23.84 -13.94
CA GLU A 129 -6.30 24.58 -13.18
C GLU A 129 -6.72 23.78 -11.94
N PRO A 130 -7.16 24.44 -10.85
CA PRO A 130 -7.74 23.74 -9.70
C PRO A 130 -8.88 22.82 -10.14
N GLY A 131 -8.92 21.61 -9.60
CA GLY A 131 -9.88 20.57 -10.01
C GLY A 131 -9.47 19.76 -11.24
N SER A 132 -8.36 20.08 -11.91
CA SER A 132 -7.83 19.23 -12.99
C SER A 132 -7.56 17.84 -12.45
N THR A 133 -8.15 16.82 -13.08
CA THR A 133 -8.02 15.44 -12.60
C THR A 133 -6.88 14.70 -13.29
N MET A 134 -6.40 13.67 -12.59
CA MET A 134 -5.47 12.70 -13.15
C MET A 134 -5.77 11.30 -12.64
N GLU A 135 -5.61 10.33 -13.53
CA GLU A 135 -5.71 8.91 -13.21
C GLU A 135 -4.34 8.39 -12.72
N HIS A 136 -4.34 7.67 -11.61
CA HIS A 136 -3.19 6.97 -11.06
C HIS A 136 -3.57 5.51 -10.79
N LYS A 137 -2.63 4.59 -11.06
CA LYS A 137 -2.85 3.15 -10.91
C LYS A 137 -1.76 2.59 -10.03
N ASP A 138 -2.18 1.93 -8.98
CA ASP A 138 -1.29 1.29 -8.02
C ASP A 138 -1.51 -0.21 -8.03
N GLU A 139 -0.41 -0.92 -7.83
CA GLU A 139 -0.41 -2.35 -7.55
C GLU A 139 0.18 -2.52 -6.15
N LEU A 140 -0.59 -3.13 -5.25
CA LEU A 140 -0.25 -3.21 -3.83
C LEU A 140 -0.34 -4.65 -3.37
N GLU A 141 0.52 -5.01 -2.43
CA GLU A 141 0.45 -6.29 -1.73
C GLU A 141 -0.25 -6.09 -0.40
N LEU A 142 -1.34 -6.84 -0.19
CA LEU A 142 -2.08 -6.88 1.06
C LEU A 142 -1.86 -8.19 1.79
N VAL A 143 -1.51 -8.10 3.07
CA VAL A 143 -1.34 -9.25 3.95
C VAL A 143 -2.40 -9.20 5.04
N ARG A 144 -3.02 -10.34 5.32
CA ARG A 144 -3.94 -10.47 6.45
C ARG A 144 -3.19 -10.85 7.72
N THR A 145 -3.37 -10.07 8.78
CA THR A 145 -2.77 -10.35 10.09
C THR A 145 -3.41 -11.57 10.73
N ASP A 146 -2.74 -12.12 11.74
CA ASP A 146 -3.29 -13.22 12.57
C ASP A 146 -4.57 -12.80 13.32
N GLN A 147 -4.85 -11.49 13.43
CA GLN A 147 -6.08 -10.94 14.01
C GLN A 147 -7.19 -10.73 12.97
N GLY A 148 -6.92 -11.02 11.70
CA GLY A 148 -7.86 -10.87 10.59
C GLY A 148 -7.89 -9.48 9.96
N GLU A 149 -7.05 -8.54 10.39
CA GLU A 149 -6.90 -7.19 9.84
C GLU A 149 -6.08 -7.21 8.54
N TRP A 150 -6.31 -6.26 7.64
CA TRP A 150 -5.48 -6.08 6.46
C TRP A 150 -4.34 -5.09 6.74
N ARG A 151 -3.19 -5.30 6.09
CA ARG A 151 -2.05 -4.38 6.08
C ARG A 151 -1.44 -4.31 4.68
N ILE A 152 -1.02 -3.13 4.27
CA ILE A 152 -0.22 -2.92 3.06
C ILE A 152 1.23 -3.33 3.40
N TRP A 153 1.84 -4.13 2.54
CA TRP A 153 3.22 -4.62 2.70
C TRP A 153 4.19 -3.89 1.77
#